data_AF-A0A0T5PJ47-F1
#
_entry.id   AF-A0A0T5PJ47-F1
#
_cell.length_a   1.000
_cell.length_b   1.000
_cell.length_c   1.000
_cell.angle_alpha   90.00
_cell.angle_beta   90.00
_cell.angle_gamma   90.00
#
_symmetry.space_group_name_H-M   'P 1'
#
loop_
_entity.id
_entity.type
_entity.pdbx_description
1 polymer ?
#
loop_
_entity_poly.entity_id
_entity_poly.type
_entity_poly.pdbx_seq_one_letter_code
_entity_poly.pdbx_strand_id
1 'polypeptide(L)'
;MVLDYLGLKWFYNDLMYSGADITGSITGASLTIQNLIGNAFYLQTIIVPTFGTNGALWSLANEFWYYILFPFLVLALSKKENKRVRLFCLCIFLAIFYLIGYNIVILFPIWLTGLLLVLYLNKTKYLKKSNILVIITGVFFIFCSIAIRIMPEIENGLLSRIYVAIPFLLFCFAIIRSDRELIKPDYYAKQAQTLAGFSYTLYVIHTPLLSFIRGWLIHDSGYWRVTVKNILIFFIIILFITLIAYLLAKISENHTQKIYEKLKI
;
A
#
# COMPACT_ATOMS: atom_id res chain seq x y z
N MET A 1 9.39 -10.08 -12.76
CA MET A 1 10.27 -11.16 -13.24
C MET A 1 10.64 -10.98 -14.70
N VAL A 2 9.74 -11.27 -15.67
CA VAL A 2 10.08 -11.16 -17.11
C VAL A 2 10.49 -9.74 -17.49
N LEU A 3 9.77 -8.72 -17.00
CA LEU A 3 10.09 -7.32 -17.24
C LEU A 3 11.46 -6.92 -16.68
N ASP A 4 11.81 -7.40 -15.48
CA ASP A 4 13.11 -7.10 -14.87
C ASP A 4 14.26 -7.76 -15.66
N TYR A 5 14.08 -9.00 -16.13
CA TYR A 5 15.04 -9.68 -16.99
C TYR A 5 15.20 -8.99 -18.34
N LEU A 6 14.10 -8.58 -18.98
CA LEU A 6 14.14 -7.82 -20.23
C LEU A 6 14.75 -6.44 -20.03
N GLY A 7 14.45 -5.78 -18.92
CA GLY A 7 15.00 -4.48 -18.56
C GLY A 7 16.51 -4.54 -18.34
N LEU A 8 17.02 -5.54 -17.63
CA LEU A 8 18.47 -5.78 -17.51
C LEU A 8 19.14 -6.02 -18.87
N LYS A 9 18.46 -6.70 -19.79
CA LYS A 9 19.01 -7.00 -21.13
C LYS A 9 19.01 -5.76 -22.05
N TRP A 10 17.96 -4.95 -22.02
CA TRP A 10 17.75 -3.86 -22.97
C TRP A 10 18.19 -2.49 -22.46
N PHE A 11 18.18 -2.29 -21.14
CA PHE A 11 18.44 -1.01 -20.49
C PHE A 11 19.60 -1.09 -19.49
N TYR A 12 20.59 -1.97 -19.73
CA TYR A 12 21.76 -2.13 -18.84
C TYR A 12 22.51 -0.83 -18.54
N ASN A 13 22.52 0.13 -19.48
CA ASN A 13 23.18 1.42 -19.32
C ASN A 13 22.34 2.44 -18.51
N ASP A 14 21.08 2.13 -18.24
CA ASP A 14 20.21 2.99 -17.43
C ASP A 14 20.53 2.83 -15.94
N LEU A 15 20.57 3.95 -15.22
CA LEU A 15 20.97 4.00 -13.80
C LEU A 15 20.11 3.11 -12.89
N MET A 16 18.86 2.86 -13.26
CA MET A 16 17.95 2.00 -12.50
C MET A 16 18.33 0.52 -12.61
N TYR A 17 18.82 0.10 -13.77
CA TYR A 17 19.20 -1.28 -14.06
C TYR A 17 20.71 -1.54 -13.87
N SER A 18 21.52 -0.49 -13.82
CA SER A 18 22.98 -0.57 -13.59
C SER A 18 23.37 -0.53 -12.11
N GLY A 19 22.43 -0.30 -11.20
CA GLY A 19 22.68 -0.34 -9.75
C GLY A 19 23.14 1.00 -9.15
N ALA A 20 23.14 2.10 -9.90
CA ALA A 20 23.96 3.27 -9.59
C ALA A 20 23.30 4.39 -8.75
N ASP A 21 21.98 4.67 -8.82
CA ASP A 21 21.20 5.35 -7.74
C ASP A 21 19.70 5.60 -8.07
N ILE A 22 18.94 5.91 -7.00
CA ILE A 22 17.55 6.41 -6.85
C ILE A 22 16.43 5.37 -7.00
N THR A 23 15.94 4.89 -5.85
CA THR A 23 14.69 4.12 -5.63
C THR A 23 14.51 2.88 -6.52
N GLY A 24 14.98 1.74 -6.01
CA GLY A 24 14.73 0.43 -6.64
C GLY A 24 15.78 0.02 -7.67
N SER A 25 17.05 0.38 -7.42
CA SER A 25 18.17 -0.13 -8.20
C SER A 25 18.19 -1.66 -8.17
N ILE A 26 18.20 -2.27 -9.35
CA ILE A 26 18.35 -3.71 -9.48
C ILE A 26 19.84 -4.01 -9.46
N THR A 27 20.25 -4.89 -8.56
CA THR A 27 21.43 -5.73 -8.81
C THR A 27 20.90 -7.10 -9.26
N GLY A 28 21.58 -7.80 -10.17
CA GLY A 28 21.15 -9.15 -10.58
C GLY A 28 20.93 -10.11 -9.38
N ALA A 29 21.50 -9.78 -8.22
CA ALA A 29 21.28 -10.44 -6.93
C ALA A 29 19.85 -10.35 -6.38
N SER A 30 18.98 -9.45 -6.87
CA SER A 30 17.57 -9.39 -6.43
C SER A 30 16.68 -10.42 -7.13
N LEU A 31 17.12 -10.97 -8.28
CA LEU A 31 16.36 -11.92 -9.11
C LEU A 31 16.68 -13.39 -8.81
N THR A 32 16.90 -13.74 -7.54
CA THR A 32 17.13 -15.13 -7.12
C THR A 32 15.81 -15.86 -6.82
N ILE A 33 15.82 -17.18 -6.96
CA ILE A 33 14.69 -18.05 -6.57
C ILE A 33 14.38 -17.90 -5.07
N GLN A 34 15.41 -17.72 -4.23
CA GLN A 34 15.25 -17.46 -2.80
C GLN A 34 14.44 -16.18 -2.55
N ASN A 35 14.77 -15.09 -3.25
CA ASN A 35 14.03 -13.84 -3.10
C ASN A 35 12.60 -13.98 -3.63
N LEU A 36 12.40 -14.70 -4.74
CA LEU A 36 11.06 -14.98 -5.27
C LEU A 36 10.19 -15.70 -4.23
N ILE A 37 10.71 -16.79 -3.65
CA ILE A 37 10.00 -17.57 -2.63
C ILE A 37 9.75 -16.71 -1.40
N GLY A 38 10.75 -15.99 -0.91
CA GLY A 38 10.57 -15.11 0.24
C GLY A 38 9.52 -14.01 0.00
N ASN A 39 9.49 -13.42 -1.19
CA ASN A 39 8.47 -12.42 -1.55
C ASN A 39 7.07 -13.04 -1.67
N ALA A 40 6.96 -14.29 -2.16
CA ALA A 40 5.69 -15.01 -2.20
C ALA A 40 5.12 -15.30 -0.80
N PHE A 41 5.98 -15.43 0.22
CA PHE A 41 5.62 -15.56 1.63
C PHE A 41 5.62 -14.22 2.40
N TYR A 42 5.65 -13.08 1.71
CA TYR A 42 5.63 -11.75 2.33
C TYR A 42 6.82 -11.48 3.28
N LEU A 43 7.99 -12.04 2.97
CA LEU A 43 9.23 -11.89 3.75
C LEU A 43 10.18 -10.81 3.21
N GLN A 44 9.78 -10.09 2.17
CA GLN A 44 10.52 -8.95 1.67
C GLN A 44 10.68 -7.87 2.73
N THR A 45 11.84 -7.23 2.78
CA THR A 45 12.25 -6.25 3.81
C THR A 45 12.39 -6.81 5.23
N ILE A 46 12.19 -8.12 5.42
CA ILE A 46 12.38 -8.83 6.69
C ILE A 46 13.62 -9.72 6.60
N ILE A 47 13.56 -10.76 5.75
CA ILE A 47 14.61 -11.77 5.60
C ILE A 47 15.27 -11.66 4.22
N VAL A 48 14.49 -11.27 3.20
CA VAL A 48 14.96 -11.12 1.82
C VAL A 48 14.70 -9.71 1.29
N PRO A 49 15.46 -9.22 0.30
CA PRO A 49 15.11 -7.98 -0.40
C PRO A 49 13.84 -8.14 -1.23
N THR A 50 13.27 -7.01 -1.67
CA THR A 50 12.18 -7.01 -2.66
C THR A 50 12.65 -7.66 -3.95
N PHE A 51 11.81 -8.53 -4.51
CA PHE A 51 12.14 -9.23 -5.74
C PHE A 51 12.06 -8.28 -6.95
N GLY A 52 13.17 -8.14 -7.67
CA GLY A 52 13.28 -7.24 -8.83
C GLY A 52 13.12 -5.76 -8.46
N THR A 53 12.49 -5.00 -9.36
CA THR A 53 12.18 -3.56 -9.17
C THR A 53 10.97 -3.27 -8.29
N ASN A 54 10.31 -4.31 -7.75
CA ASN A 54 9.01 -4.15 -7.11
C ASN A 54 9.11 -3.63 -5.68
N GLY A 55 9.60 -2.40 -5.54
CA GLY A 55 9.76 -1.74 -4.25
C GLY A 55 8.44 -1.59 -3.50
N ALA A 56 7.30 -1.54 -4.20
CA ALA A 56 5.98 -1.39 -3.57
C ALA A 56 5.54 -2.60 -2.72
N LEU A 57 6.15 -3.78 -2.92
CA LEU A 57 5.82 -4.99 -2.15
C LEU A 57 6.05 -4.86 -0.65
N TRP A 58 6.86 -3.90 -0.20
CA TRP A 58 7.08 -3.65 1.24
C TRP A 58 5.76 -3.41 1.99
N SER A 59 4.86 -2.62 1.40
CA SER A 59 3.58 -2.26 2.02
C SER A 59 2.63 -3.46 2.13
N LEU A 60 2.69 -4.37 1.16
CA LEU A 60 1.91 -5.59 1.14
C LEU A 60 2.41 -6.62 2.16
N ALA A 61 3.74 -6.70 2.39
CA ALA A 61 4.28 -7.49 3.50
C ALA A 61 3.77 -6.99 4.85
N ASN A 62 3.80 -5.67 5.05
CA ASN A 62 3.29 -5.08 6.29
C ASN A 62 1.83 -5.47 6.53
N GLU A 63 0.97 -5.29 5.52
CA GLU A 63 -0.45 -5.60 5.62
C GLU A 63 -0.70 -7.08 5.96
N PHE A 64 -0.01 -8.00 5.28
CA PHE A 64 -0.08 -9.43 5.57
C PHE A 64 0.26 -9.74 7.03
N TRP A 65 1.39 -9.22 7.53
CA TRP A 65 1.81 -9.47 8.91
C TRP A 65 0.93 -8.78 9.95
N TYR A 66 0.32 -7.63 9.63
CA TYR A 66 -0.65 -6.98 10.53
C TYR A 66 -1.93 -7.79 10.66
N TYR A 67 -2.42 -8.39 9.57
CA TYR A 67 -3.56 -9.30 9.63
C TYR A 67 -3.29 -10.55 10.45
N ILE A 68 -2.05 -11.05 10.48
CA ILE A 68 -1.65 -12.16 11.36
C ILE A 68 -1.53 -11.69 12.82
N LEU A 69 -0.85 -10.56 13.06
CA LEU A 69 -0.61 -10.03 14.41
C LEU A 69 -1.92 -9.65 15.13
N PHE A 70 -2.87 -9.08 14.40
CA PHE A 70 -4.06 -8.48 15.01
C PHE A 70 -4.93 -9.46 15.81
N PRO A 71 -5.32 -10.65 15.30
CA PRO A 71 -6.05 -11.65 16.07
C PRO A 71 -5.32 -12.09 17.34
N PHE A 72 -4.00 -12.31 17.28
CA PHE A 72 -3.22 -12.69 18.46
C PHE A 72 -3.21 -11.60 19.53
N LEU A 73 -3.11 -10.33 19.12
CA LEU A 73 -3.25 -9.19 20.05
C LEU A 73 -4.63 -9.16 20.70
N VAL A 74 -5.70 -9.30 19.90
CA VAL A 74 -7.09 -9.27 20.39
C VAL A 74 -7.33 -10.41 21.39
N LEU A 75 -6.90 -11.63 21.07
CA LEU A 75 -7.06 -12.79 21.96
C LEU A 75 -6.21 -12.68 23.22
N ALA A 76 -4.99 -12.16 23.13
CA ALA A 76 -4.14 -11.91 24.30
C ALA A 76 -4.77 -10.91 25.29
N LEU A 77 -5.46 -9.89 24.78
CA LEU A 77 -6.14 -8.85 25.56
C LEU A 77 -7.58 -9.19 25.95
N SER A 78 -8.17 -10.22 25.34
CA SER A 78 -9.57 -10.61 25.57
C SER A 78 -9.78 -11.15 26.99
N LYS A 79 -10.68 -10.52 27.76
CA LYS A 79 -11.09 -11.01 29.08
C LYS A 79 -11.95 -12.27 29.03
N LYS A 80 -12.46 -12.63 27.84
CA LYS A 80 -13.28 -13.84 27.64
C LYS A 80 -12.43 -15.11 27.58
N GLU A 81 -11.15 -14.96 27.23
CA GLU A 81 -10.22 -16.08 27.10
C GLU A 81 -9.59 -16.45 28.44
N ASN A 82 -9.26 -17.74 28.59
CA ASN A 82 -8.55 -18.21 29.78
C ASN A 82 -7.08 -17.70 29.79
N LYS A 83 -6.44 -17.70 30.97
CA LYS A 83 -5.06 -17.18 31.12
C LYS A 83 -4.04 -17.90 30.24
N ARG A 84 -4.22 -19.20 29.97
CA ARG A 84 -3.29 -20.01 29.16
C ARG A 84 -3.33 -19.58 27.69
N VAL A 85 -4.52 -19.45 27.11
CA VAL A 85 -4.73 -18.97 25.74
C VAL A 85 -4.17 -17.56 25.59
N ARG A 86 -4.47 -16.66 26.54
CA ARG A 86 -3.95 -15.29 26.52
C ARG A 86 -2.42 -15.24 26.52
N LEU A 87 -1.78 -16.03 27.38
CA LEU A 87 -0.32 -16.10 27.44
C LEU A 87 0.27 -16.68 26.16
N PHE A 88 -0.32 -17.75 25.64
CA PHE A 88 0.11 -18.37 24.37
C PHE A 88 0.00 -17.39 23.19
N CYS A 89 -1.13 -16.71 23.05
CA CYS A 89 -1.32 -15.68 22.01
C CYS A 89 -0.34 -14.51 22.19
N LEU A 90 -0.06 -14.09 23.43
CA LEU A 90 0.94 -13.06 23.70
C LEU A 90 2.34 -13.51 23.30
N CYS A 91 2.73 -14.76 23.59
CA CYS A 91 4.01 -15.31 23.18
C CYS A 91 4.15 -15.35 21.64
N ILE A 92 3.11 -15.79 20.92
CA ILE A 92 3.10 -15.76 19.45
C ILE A 92 3.19 -14.33 18.94
N PHE A 93 2.39 -13.42 19.49
CA PHE A 93 2.42 -12.01 19.12
C PHE A 93 3.83 -11.44 19.23
N LEU A 94 4.50 -11.64 20.38
CA LEU A 94 5.86 -11.17 20.61
C LEU A 94 6.89 -11.84 19.69
N ALA A 95 6.73 -13.12 19.39
CA ALA A 95 7.61 -13.84 18.45
C ALA A 95 7.51 -13.28 17.03
N ILE A 96 6.29 -13.02 16.54
CA ILE A 96 6.09 -12.39 15.22
C ILE A 96 6.59 -10.94 15.23
N PHE A 97 6.33 -10.20 16.30
CA PHE A 97 6.79 -8.83 16.47
C PHE A 97 8.32 -8.72 16.40
N TYR A 98 9.03 -9.70 16.98
CA TYR A 98 10.47 -9.83 16.84
C TYR A 98 10.89 -10.19 15.41
N LEU A 99 10.22 -11.18 14.79
CA LEU A 99 10.51 -11.66 13.44
C LEU A 99 10.43 -10.54 12.39
N ILE A 100 9.35 -9.76 12.37
CA ILE A 100 9.10 -8.77 11.31
C ILE A 100 9.94 -7.49 11.45
N GLY A 101 10.57 -7.29 12.62
CA GLY A 101 11.50 -6.21 12.87
C GLY A 101 10.87 -4.81 13.05
N TYR A 102 11.71 -3.87 13.48
CA TYR A 102 11.31 -2.51 13.88
C TYR A 102 10.58 -1.73 12.78
N ASN A 103 11.08 -1.79 11.54
CA ASN A 103 10.55 -0.98 10.42
C ASN A 103 9.10 -1.31 10.07
N ILE A 104 8.69 -2.56 10.26
CA ILE A 104 7.31 -3.02 10.04
C ILE A 104 6.50 -2.77 11.31
N VAL A 105 7.03 -3.14 12.47
CA VAL A 105 6.37 -2.96 13.77
C VAL A 105 5.89 -1.52 14.01
N ILE A 106 6.74 -0.53 13.71
CA ILE A 106 6.47 0.87 14.10
C ILE A 106 5.22 1.45 13.41
N LEU A 107 4.74 0.82 12.35
CA LEU A 107 3.54 1.25 11.61
C LEU A 107 2.30 0.47 11.99
N PHE A 108 2.43 -0.62 12.75
CA PHE A 108 1.28 -1.37 13.24
C PHE A 108 0.30 -0.48 14.05
N PRO A 109 0.76 0.45 14.92
CA PRO A 109 -0.14 1.42 15.56
C PRO A 109 -0.85 2.35 14.57
N ILE A 110 -0.18 2.74 13.48
CA ILE A 110 -0.78 3.56 12.41
C ILE A 110 -1.88 2.75 11.71
N TRP A 111 -1.62 1.48 11.40
CA TRP A 111 -2.62 0.59 10.80
C TRP A 111 -3.84 0.39 11.71
N LEU A 112 -3.63 0.29 13.04
CA LEU A 112 -4.71 0.21 14.03
C LEU A 112 -5.59 1.46 14.11
N THR A 113 -5.16 2.61 13.58
CA THR A 113 -6.00 3.83 13.59
C THR A 113 -7.32 3.64 12.82
N GLY A 114 -7.33 2.79 11.78
CA GLY A 114 -8.56 2.43 11.08
C GLY A 114 -9.56 1.70 11.97
N LEU A 115 -9.09 0.82 12.87
CA LEU A 115 -9.94 0.18 13.88
C LEU A 115 -10.48 1.21 14.87
N LEU A 116 -9.63 2.12 15.36
CA LEU A 116 -10.04 3.19 16.28
C LEU A 116 -11.15 4.05 15.65
N LEU A 117 -11.04 4.35 14.36
CA LEU A 117 -12.07 5.07 13.62
C LEU A 117 -13.41 4.31 13.67
N VAL A 118 -13.44 3.01 13.33
CA VAL A 118 -14.67 2.21 13.37
C VAL A 118 -15.26 2.12 14.79
N LEU A 119 -14.42 1.90 15.81
CA LEU A 119 -14.87 1.83 17.21
C LEU A 119 -15.45 3.16 17.70
N TYR A 120 -14.88 4.29 17.27
CA TYR A 120 -15.39 5.62 17.59
C TYR A 120 -16.68 5.94 16.81
N LEU A 121 -16.76 5.50 15.55
CA LEU A 121 -17.94 5.67 14.71
C LEU A 121 -19.18 4.94 15.27
N ASN A 122 -19.01 3.83 15.98
CA ASN A 122 -20.14 3.14 16.59
C ASN A 122 -20.75 3.89 17.81
N LYS A 123 -20.09 4.93 18.32
CA LYS A 123 -20.49 5.63 19.56
C LYS A 123 -21.10 7.02 19.33
N THR A 124 -21.04 7.57 18.13
CA THR A 124 -21.38 8.98 17.88
C THR A 124 -22.45 9.12 16.79
N LYS A 125 -23.22 10.22 16.80
CA LYS A 125 -24.31 10.48 15.84
C LYS A 125 -23.79 11.19 14.58
N TYR A 126 -24.60 11.20 13.51
CA TYR A 126 -24.32 11.97 12.28
C TYR A 126 -24.11 13.47 12.56
N LEU A 127 -23.26 14.12 11.77
CA LEU A 127 -22.92 15.53 11.95
C LEU A 127 -23.75 16.41 11.01
N LYS A 128 -24.52 17.37 11.57
CA LYS A 128 -25.19 18.41 10.78
C LYS A 128 -24.12 19.35 10.17
N LYS A 129 -24.26 19.72 8.88
CA LYS A 129 -23.29 20.53 8.09
C LYS A 129 -21.94 19.86 7.81
N SER A 130 -21.94 18.56 7.60
CA SER A 130 -20.75 17.76 7.30
C SER A 130 -19.93 18.16 6.07
N ASN A 131 -20.53 18.84 5.09
CA ASN A 131 -19.88 19.09 3.80
C ASN A 131 -18.69 20.05 3.96
N ILE A 132 -18.84 21.05 4.84
CA ILE A 132 -17.75 21.99 5.17
C ILE A 132 -16.63 21.24 5.89
N LEU A 133 -16.96 20.33 6.82
CA LEU A 133 -15.96 19.51 7.52
C LEU A 133 -15.19 18.60 6.57
N VAL A 134 -15.87 17.98 5.59
CA VAL A 134 -15.23 17.16 4.55
C VAL A 134 -14.25 18.01 3.73
N ILE A 135 -14.67 19.22 3.32
CA ILE A 135 -13.79 20.12 2.56
C ILE A 135 -12.59 20.55 3.41
N ILE A 136 -12.80 21.01 4.65
CA ILE A 136 -11.72 21.45 5.54
C ILE A 136 -10.71 20.33 5.80
N THR A 137 -11.20 19.14 6.19
CA THR A 137 -10.33 18.00 6.47
C THR A 137 -9.65 17.47 5.20
N GLY A 138 -10.31 17.52 4.05
CA GLY A 138 -9.74 17.16 2.76
C GLY A 138 -8.64 18.12 2.30
N VAL A 139 -8.88 19.43 2.39
CA VAL A 139 -7.86 20.45 2.12
C VAL A 139 -6.69 20.32 3.08
N PHE A 140 -6.94 20.09 4.37
CA PHE A 140 -5.90 19.85 5.36
C PHE A 140 -5.07 18.60 5.05
N PHE A 141 -5.71 17.49 4.65
CA PHE A 141 -5.03 16.28 4.20
C PHE A 141 -4.16 16.51 2.97
N ILE A 142 -4.67 17.22 1.96
CA ILE A 142 -3.91 17.57 0.75
C ILE A 142 -2.72 18.46 1.12
N PHE A 143 -2.95 19.49 1.95
CA PHE A 143 -1.92 20.40 2.42
C PHE A 143 -0.78 19.65 3.13
N CYS A 144 -1.09 18.78 4.10
CA CYS A 144 -0.09 17.98 4.80
C CYS A 144 0.67 17.05 3.85
N SER A 145 -0.03 16.43 2.89
CA SER A 145 0.59 15.54 1.90
C SER A 145 1.59 16.27 1.00
N ILE A 146 1.28 17.51 0.60
CA ILE A 146 2.17 18.36 -0.19
C ILE A 146 3.32 18.89 0.67
N ALA A 147 3.03 19.36 1.89
CA ALA A 147 4.02 19.95 2.79
C ALA A 147 5.18 18.97 3.09
N ILE A 148 4.87 17.70 3.33
CA ILE A 148 5.89 16.66 3.58
C ILE A 148 6.83 16.46 2.37
N ARG A 149 6.36 16.73 1.15
CA ARG A 149 7.20 16.64 -0.07
C ARG A 149 8.08 17.85 -0.29
N ILE A 150 7.76 18.99 0.33
CA ILE A 150 8.50 20.26 0.19
C ILE A 150 9.48 20.44 1.35
N MET A 151 9.25 19.78 2.48
CA MET A 151 10.06 19.87 3.70
C MET A 151 11.00 18.66 3.82
N PRO A 152 12.23 18.71 3.26
CA PRO A 152 13.17 17.59 3.30
C PRO A 152 13.58 17.18 4.71
N GLU A 153 13.48 18.08 5.70
CA GLU A 153 13.74 17.78 7.12
C GLU A 153 12.75 16.77 7.73
N ILE A 154 11.59 16.57 7.09
CA ILE A 154 10.56 15.61 7.52
C ILE A 154 10.68 14.29 6.74
N GLU A 155 11.61 14.20 5.78
CA GLU A 155 11.64 13.11 4.81
C GLU A 155 12.06 11.78 5.47
N ASN A 156 11.30 10.72 5.15
CA ASN A 156 11.59 9.33 5.44
C ASN A 156 11.58 8.88 6.93
N GLY A 157 10.79 9.55 7.78
CA GLY A 157 10.59 9.14 9.18
C GLY A 157 9.17 8.69 9.53
N LEU A 158 8.99 8.13 10.74
CA LEU A 158 7.68 7.85 11.33
C LEU A 158 6.79 9.10 11.37
N LEU A 159 7.38 10.27 11.65
CA LEU A 159 6.69 11.55 11.70
C LEU A 159 5.95 11.85 10.39
N SER A 160 6.62 11.70 9.23
CA SER A 160 5.99 11.89 7.92
C SER A 160 4.72 11.04 7.76
N ARG A 161 4.76 9.79 8.25
CA ARG A 161 3.64 8.86 8.15
C ARG A 161 2.48 9.29 9.05
N ILE A 162 2.77 9.80 10.25
CA ILE A 162 1.78 10.36 11.17
C ILE A 162 1.15 11.64 10.59
N TYR A 163 1.95 12.53 10.01
CA TYR A 163 1.48 13.76 9.38
C TYR A 163 0.57 13.53 8.19
N VAL A 164 0.64 12.37 7.51
CA VAL A 164 -0.34 11.96 6.49
C VAL A 164 -1.52 11.20 7.12
N ALA A 165 -1.24 10.26 8.00
CA ALA A 165 -2.24 9.34 8.54
C ALA A 165 -3.32 10.04 9.37
N ILE A 166 -2.95 11.02 10.22
CA ILE A 166 -3.92 11.71 11.07
C ILE A 166 -4.87 12.59 10.26
N PRO A 167 -4.41 13.47 9.36
CA PRO A 167 -5.31 14.21 8.47
C PRO A 167 -6.18 13.31 7.60
N PHE A 168 -5.61 12.21 7.09
CA PHE A 168 -6.37 11.22 6.32
C PHE A 168 -7.49 10.58 7.15
N LEU A 169 -7.21 10.20 8.40
CA LEU A 169 -8.19 9.63 9.31
C LEU A 169 -9.33 10.61 9.61
N LEU A 170 -9.01 11.89 9.82
CA LEU A 170 -9.99 12.95 10.03
C LEU A 170 -10.86 13.15 8.78
N PHE A 171 -10.27 13.10 7.59
CA PHE A 171 -10.99 13.16 6.34
C PHE A 171 -11.93 11.97 6.14
N CYS A 172 -11.46 10.74 6.39
CA CYS A 172 -12.31 9.55 6.38
C CYS A 172 -13.46 9.65 7.38
N PHE A 173 -13.19 10.13 8.60
CA PHE A 173 -14.21 10.36 9.62
C PHE A 173 -15.27 11.37 9.13
N ALA A 174 -14.84 12.49 8.54
CA ALA A 174 -15.74 13.50 8.02
C ALA A 174 -16.61 12.98 6.86
N ILE A 175 -16.04 12.17 5.96
CA ILE A 175 -16.78 11.53 4.86
C ILE A 175 -17.81 10.54 5.39
N ILE A 176 -17.42 9.64 6.30
CA ILE A 176 -18.35 8.60 6.80
C ILE A 176 -19.49 9.23 7.59
N ARG A 177 -19.26 10.38 8.23
CA ARG A 177 -20.26 11.13 8.98
C ARG A 177 -20.99 12.20 8.21
N SER A 178 -20.68 12.38 6.94
CA SER A 178 -21.46 13.29 6.13
C SER A 178 -22.86 12.76 5.89
N ASP A 179 -23.84 13.65 6.06
CA ASP A 179 -25.21 13.33 5.75
C ASP A 179 -25.26 12.94 4.28
N ARG A 180 -25.83 11.76 4.00
CA ARG A 180 -25.60 11.00 2.75
C ARG A 180 -26.22 11.66 1.51
N GLU A 181 -26.76 12.87 1.63
CA GLU A 181 -27.34 13.63 0.51
C GLU A 181 -26.32 13.99 -0.59
N LEU A 182 -25.02 13.96 -0.30
CA LEU A 182 -23.99 14.33 -1.27
C LEU A 182 -23.65 13.25 -2.33
N ILE A 183 -23.99 11.98 -2.13
CA ILE A 183 -23.47 10.89 -2.97
C ILE A 183 -24.59 9.91 -3.28
N LYS A 184 -24.99 9.79 -4.55
CA LYS A 184 -25.84 8.68 -5.02
C LYS A 184 -25.11 7.37 -4.72
N PRO A 185 -25.55 6.58 -3.72
CA PRO A 185 -24.75 5.52 -3.14
C PRO A 185 -24.35 4.47 -4.19
N ASP A 186 -25.24 4.14 -5.13
CA ASP A 186 -25.05 2.96 -5.98
C ASP A 186 -23.99 3.12 -7.07
N TYR A 187 -23.84 4.31 -7.66
CA TYR A 187 -22.90 4.49 -8.77
C TYR A 187 -21.46 4.63 -8.28
N TYR A 188 -21.22 5.54 -7.33
CA TYR A 188 -19.89 5.77 -6.79
C TYR A 188 -19.39 4.60 -5.94
N ALA A 189 -20.26 3.94 -5.17
CA ALA A 189 -19.86 2.75 -4.43
C ALA A 189 -19.44 1.63 -5.39
N LYS A 190 -20.19 1.43 -6.49
CA LYS A 190 -19.82 0.42 -7.50
C LYS A 190 -18.47 0.73 -8.17
N GLN A 191 -18.21 1.99 -8.50
CA GLN A 191 -16.91 2.40 -9.04
C GLN A 191 -15.78 2.22 -8.03
N ALA A 192 -15.97 2.68 -6.79
CA ALA A 192 -14.99 2.54 -5.72
C ALA A 192 -14.69 1.06 -5.45
N GLN A 193 -15.71 0.21 -5.41
CA GLN A 193 -15.56 -1.24 -5.25
C GLN A 193 -14.82 -1.87 -6.43
N THR A 194 -15.12 -1.43 -7.66
CA THR A 194 -14.40 -1.90 -8.86
C THR A 194 -12.93 -1.50 -8.83
N LEU A 195 -12.63 -0.25 -8.47
CA LEU A 195 -11.26 0.27 -8.37
C LEU A 195 -10.48 -0.39 -7.23
N ALA A 196 -11.13 -0.66 -6.09
CA ALA A 196 -10.53 -1.38 -4.98
C ALA A 196 -10.25 -2.85 -5.33
N GLY A 197 -11.11 -3.48 -6.14
CA GLY A 197 -11.06 -4.91 -6.45
C GLY A 197 -9.91 -5.38 -7.32
N PHE A 198 -9.09 -4.48 -7.88
CA PHE A 198 -7.82 -4.85 -8.56
C PHE A 198 -6.59 -4.23 -7.89
N SER A 199 -6.75 -3.67 -6.69
CA SER A 199 -5.68 -2.96 -6.00
C SER A 199 -4.48 -3.86 -5.72
N TYR A 200 -4.69 -5.14 -5.36
CA TYR A 200 -3.60 -6.11 -5.18
C TYR A 200 -2.84 -6.31 -6.49
N THR A 201 -3.55 -6.60 -7.58
CA THR A 201 -2.93 -6.78 -8.90
C THR A 201 -2.14 -5.53 -9.32
N LEU A 202 -2.70 -4.34 -9.10
CA LEU A 202 -2.01 -3.08 -9.35
C LEU A 202 -0.72 -2.98 -8.52
N TYR A 203 -0.77 -3.28 -7.21
CA TYR A 203 0.38 -3.28 -6.32
C TYR A 203 1.51 -4.18 -6.84
N VAL A 204 1.17 -5.37 -7.34
CA VAL A 204 2.15 -6.34 -7.84
C VAL A 204 2.82 -5.91 -9.15
N ILE A 205 2.14 -5.17 -10.03
CA ILE A 205 2.68 -4.92 -11.38
C ILE A 205 3.12 -3.47 -11.64
N HIS A 206 2.60 -2.49 -10.90
CA HIS A 206 2.80 -1.08 -11.27
C HIS A 206 4.26 -0.65 -11.22
N THR A 207 5.02 -1.01 -10.17
CA THR A 207 6.42 -0.58 -10.09
C THR A 207 7.30 -1.23 -11.16
N PRO A 208 7.24 -2.56 -11.43
CA PRO A 208 8.03 -3.11 -12.55
C PRO A 208 7.67 -2.54 -13.91
N LEU A 209 6.39 -2.26 -14.17
CA LEU A 209 5.97 -1.63 -15.41
C LEU A 209 6.48 -0.19 -15.50
N LEU A 210 6.38 0.59 -14.43
CA LEU A 210 6.94 1.95 -14.38
C LEU A 210 8.45 1.94 -14.60
N SER A 211 9.17 1.04 -13.95
CA SER A 211 10.62 0.88 -14.12
C SER A 211 11.01 0.51 -15.55
N PHE A 212 10.24 -0.38 -16.17
CA PHE A 212 10.49 -0.79 -17.55
C PHE A 212 10.21 0.34 -18.55
N ILE A 213 9.08 1.04 -18.39
CA ILE A 213 8.72 2.19 -19.22
C ILE A 213 9.71 3.35 -19.02
N ARG A 214 10.18 3.57 -17.79
CA ARG A 214 11.22 4.55 -17.48
C ARG A 214 12.47 4.31 -18.30
N GLY A 215 12.99 3.07 -18.30
CA GLY A 215 14.18 2.71 -19.07
C GLY A 215 14.05 2.95 -20.58
N TRP A 216 12.81 2.96 -21.10
CA TRP A 216 12.55 3.24 -22.52
C TRP A 216 12.39 4.74 -22.83
N LEU A 217 11.81 5.51 -21.90
CA LEU A 217 11.45 6.92 -22.15
C LEU A 217 12.46 7.93 -21.59
N ILE A 218 13.18 7.57 -20.54
CA ILE A 218 14.09 8.46 -19.80
C ILE A 218 15.51 7.94 -20.00
N HIS A 219 16.29 8.69 -20.75
CA HIS A 219 17.70 8.42 -20.97
C HIS A 219 18.61 9.36 -20.14
N ASP A 220 18.03 10.39 -19.53
CA ASP A 220 18.73 11.33 -18.65
C ASP A 220 18.80 10.76 -17.22
N SER A 221 19.85 11.11 -16.48
CA SER A 221 20.07 10.67 -15.10
C SER A 221 19.15 11.32 -14.05
N GLY A 222 18.23 12.21 -14.47
CA GLY A 222 17.39 13.01 -13.59
C GLY A 222 15.91 12.67 -13.62
N TYR A 223 15.16 13.35 -12.75
CA TYR A 223 13.69 13.30 -12.74
C TYR A 223 13.11 13.90 -14.03
N TRP A 224 11.92 13.42 -14.43
CA TRP A 224 11.19 14.01 -15.54
C TRP A 224 10.93 15.49 -15.31
N ARG A 225 11.38 16.33 -16.26
CA ARG A 225 11.06 17.75 -16.25
C ARG A 225 9.55 17.94 -16.37
N VAL A 226 8.99 18.82 -15.56
CA VAL A 226 7.56 19.14 -15.61
C VAL A 226 7.29 19.97 -16.86
N THR A 227 6.87 19.30 -17.92
CA THR A 227 6.44 19.89 -19.20
C THR A 227 5.05 19.37 -19.55
N VAL A 228 4.28 20.13 -20.34
CA VAL A 228 2.95 19.69 -20.79
C VAL A 228 3.02 18.31 -21.46
N LYS A 229 4.05 18.08 -22.29
CA LYS A 229 4.31 16.79 -22.93
C LYS A 229 4.49 15.68 -21.89
N ASN A 230 5.37 15.87 -20.89
CA ASN A 230 5.65 14.84 -19.89
C ASN A 230 4.46 14.59 -18.97
N ILE A 231 3.65 15.61 -18.67
CA ILE A 231 2.39 15.45 -17.93
C ILE A 231 1.41 14.58 -18.71
N LEU A 232 1.23 14.84 -20.02
CA LEU A 232 0.35 14.02 -20.86
C LEU A 232 0.84 12.56 -20.93
N ILE A 233 2.15 12.35 -21.13
CA ILE A 233 2.74 11.01 -21.13
C ILE A 233 2.52 10.32 -19.78
N PHE A 234 2.70 11.02 -18.66
CA PHE A 234 2.45 10.49 -17.32
C PHE A 234 1.02 9.97 -17.14
N PHE A 235 0.01 10.75 -17.56
CA PHE A 235 -1.39 10.31 -17.50
C PHE A 235 -1.66 9.11 -18.41
N ILE A 236 -1.06 9.06 -19.61
CA ILE A 236 -1.15 7.91 -20.51
C ILE A 236 -0.57 6.66 -19.84
N ILE A 237 0.57 6.77 -19.18
CA ILE A 237 1.20 5.65 -18.45
C ILE A 237 0.34 5.17 -17.29
N ILE A 238 -0.21 6.08 -16.48
CA ILE A 238 -1.10 5.72 -15.38
C ILE A 238 -2.32 4.96 -15.92
N LEU A 239 -2.96 5.50 -16.97
CA LEU A 239 -4.13 4.88 -17.57
C LEU A 239 -3.79 3.50 -18.14
N PHE A 240 -2.64 3.37 -18.80
CA PHE A 240 -2.16 2.11 -19.35
C PHE A 240 -1.92 1.05 -18.26
N ILE A 241 -1.18 1.41 -17.20
CA ILE A 241 -0.86 0.48 -16.10
C ILE A 241 -2.12 0.08 -15.34
N THR A 242 -3.01 1.03 -15.06
CA THR A 242 -4.29 0.74 -14.38
C THR A 242 -5.21 -0.14 -15.22
N LEU A 243 -5.25 0.08 -16.55
CA LEU A 243 -5.99 -0.78 -17.47
C LEU A 243 -5.43 -2.20 -17.50
N ILE A 244 -4.10 -2.36 -17.59
CA ILE A 244 -3.46 -3.69 -17.54
C ILE A 244 -3.76 -4.38 -16.21
N ALA A 245 -3.64 -3.67 -15.08
CA ALA A 245 -3.93 -4.22 -13.76
C ALA A 245 -5.38 -4.71 -13.67
N TYR A 246 -6.34 -3.90 -14.17
CA TYR A 246 -7.74 -4.28 -14.23
C TYR A 246 -8.01 -5.50 -15.10
N LEU A 247 -7.39 -5.59 -16.28
CA LEU A 247 -7.53 -6.74 -17.18
C LEU A 247 -6.93 -8.02 -16.59
N LEU A 248 -5.76 -7.93 -15.95
CA LEU A 248 -5.14 -9.06 -15.27
C LEU A 248 -5.98 -9.52 -14.07
N ALA A 249 -6.49 -8.59 -13.26
CA ALA A 249 -7.34 -8.90 -12.11
C ALA A 249 -8.64 -9.64 -12.51
N LYS A 250 -9.18 -9.36 -13.71
CA LYS A 250 -10.32 -10.14 -14.24
C LYS A 250 -10.00 -11.62 -14.43
N ILE A 251 -8.76 -11.94 -14.76
CA ILE A 251 -8.32 -13.31 -15.02
C ILE A 251 -7.89 -13.97 -13.69
N SER A 252 -7.27 -13.23 -12.78
CA SER A 252 -6.80 -13.72 -11.48
C SER A 252 -7.76 -13.44 -10.31
N GLU A 253 -7.71 -12.22 -9.77
CA GLU A 253 -8.28 -11.77 -8.49
C GLU A 253 -9.82 -11.93 -8.41
N ASN A 254 -10.52 -11.78 -9.54
CA ASN A 254 -11.97 -11.95 -9.59
C ASN A 254 -12.45 -13.41 -9.46
N HIS A 255 -11.54 -14.39 -9.46
CA HIS A 255 -11.86 -15.81 -9.28
C HIS A 255 -11.62 -16.31 -7.85
N THR A 256 -10.97 -15.52 -6.99
CA THR A 256 -10.62 -15.94 -5.62
C THR A 256 -11.87 -16.27 -4.79
N GLN A 257 -12.95 -15.50 -4.96
CA GLN A 257 -14.21 -15.74 -4.26
C GLN A 257 -14.89 -17.05 -4.67
N LYS A 258 -14.79 -17.44 -5.95
CA LYS A 258 -15.28 -18.75 -6.42
C LYS A 258 -14.48 -19.91 -5.81
N ILE A 259 -13.20 -19.69 -5.53
CA ILE A 259 -12.35 -20.69 -4.85
C ILE A 259 -12.77 -20.81 -3.38
N TYR A 260 -13.00 -19.71 -2.68
CA TYR A 260 -13.49 -19.71 -1.30
C TYR A 260 -14.85 -20.40 -1.16
N GLU A 261 -15.80 -20.06 -2.03
CA GLU A 261 -17.11 -20.74 -2.12
C GLU A 261 -16.95 -22.25 -2.37
N LYS A 262 -16.02 -22.66 -3.23
CA LYS A 262 -15.72 -24.08 -3.50
C LYS A 262 -15.06 -24.78 -2.31
N LEU A 263 -14.26 -24.07 -1.52
CA LEU A 263 -13.59 -24.56 -0.32
C LEU A 263 -14.50 -24.49 0.93
N LYS A 264 -15.69 -23.88 0.84
CA LYS A 264 -16.61 -23.63 1.97
C LYS A 264 -15.95 -22.84 3.12
N ILE A 265 -15.08 -21.90 2.78
CA ILE A 265 -14.46 -20.94 3.70
C ILE A 265 -14.98 -19.55 3.31
#